data_AF-A0A0I9N5M2-F1
#
_entry.id   AF-A0A0I9N5M2-F1
#
_cell.length_a   1.000
_cell.length_b   1.000
_cell.length_c   1.000
_cell.angle_alpha   90.00
_cell.angle_beta   90.00
_cell.angle_gamma   90.00
#
_symmetry.space_group_name_H-M   'P 1'
#
loop_
_entity.id
_entity.type
_entity.pdbx_description
1 polymer ?
#
loop_
_entity_poly.entity_id
_entity_poly.type
_entity_poly.pdbx_seq_one_letter_code
_entity_poly.pdbx_strand_id
1 'polypeptide(L)'
;MATAPTQKGEPALSVDPETAVFLANGGKSEHMLVNISEKRLAVKVRCSDNNLFRVSPVYMFIEPGSCGNIVITRLPGPAKSDKLVFHYFVCEPNDLEPKEIFKINSQRSPEMLKMPINIISAEDVPKIGQSPATSNQH
;
A
#
# COMPACT_ATOMS: atom_id res chain seq x y z
N MET A 1 27.25 -27.37 -0.20
CA MET A 1 25.82 -27.31 -0.57
C MET A 1 25.03 -27.01 0.70
N ALA A 2 24.45 -25.83 0.81
CA ALA A 2 23.55 -25.48 1.90
C ALA A 2 22.27 -24.93 1.28
N THR A 3 21.30 -25.82 1.07
CA THR A 3 19.92 -25.41 0.83
C THR A 3 19.32 -25.07 2.19
N ALA A 4 19.26 -23.78 2.53
CA ALA A 4 18.58 -23.33 3.73
C ALA A 4 17.06 -23.56 3.57
N PRO A 5 16.39 -24.08 4.61
CA PRO A 5 14.98 -24.48 4.53
C PRO A 5 14.07 -23.25 4.45
N THR A 6 13.07 -23.35 3.59
CA THR A 6 11.94 -22.42 3.36
C THR A 6 11.08 -22.28 4.63
N GLN A 7 11.63 -21.67 5.68
CA GLN A 7 10.85 -21.16 6.81
C GLN A 7 9.95 -20.07 6.26
N LYS A 8 8.63 -20.12 6.54
CA LYS A 8 7.59 -19.19 6.07
C LYS A 8 8.18 -17.79 5.91
N GLY A 9 8.58 -17.48 4.69
CA GLY A 9 9.54 -16.41 4.44
C GLY A 9 8.95 -15.09 4.87
N GLU A 10 9.80 -14.22 5.40
CA GLU A 10 9.50 -12.79 5.51
C GLU A 10 8.89 -12.31 4.19
N PRO A 11 7.81 -11.50 4.21
CA PRO A 11 7.12 -11.11 2.99
C PRO A 11 8.09 -10.37 2.05
N ALA A 12 8.11 -10.76 0.77
CA ALA A 12 8.95 -10.14 -0.25
C ALA A 12 8.61 -8.65 -0.49
N LEU A 13 7.42 -8.22 -0.08
CA LEU A 13 6.89 -6.88 -0.23
C LEU A 13 6.50 -6.33 1.15
N SER A 14 6.93 -5.12 1.45
CA SER A 14 6.42 -4.34 2.59
C SER A 14 5.78 -3.03 2.13
N VAL A 15 5.07 -2.36 3.04
CA VAL A 15 4.39 -1.09 2.78
C VAL A 15 4.61 -0.13 3.94
N ASP A 16 4.92 1.12 3.65
CA ASP A 16 5.13 2.18 4.64
C ASP A 16 4.38 3.45 4.24
N PRO A 17 3.51 4.04 5.10
CA PRO A 17 3.04 3.49 6.37
C PRO A 17 2.25 2.19 6.23
N GLU A 18 2.27 1.33 7.26
CA GLU A 18 1.54 0.05 7.29
C GLU A 18 0.02 0.19 7.51
N THR A 19 -0.50 1.41 7.60
CA THR A 19 -1.92 1.69 7.78
C THR A 19 -2.27 3.00 7.10
N ALA A 20 -3.37 3.01 6.35
CA ALA A 20 -3.90 4.26 5.81
C ALA A 20 -4.93 4.85 6.78
N VAL A 21 -4.87 6.17 7.00
CA VAL A 21 -5.82 6.88 7.87
C VAL A 21 -6.53 7.94 7.03
N PHE A 22 -7.86 7.96 7.10
CA PHE A 22 -8.69 8.96 6.42
C PHE A 22 -9.75 9.53 7.36
N LEU A 23 -10.31 10.66 6.94
CA LEU A 23 -11.51 11.23 7.54
C LEU A 23 -12.77 10.77 6.80
N ALA A 24 -13.93 10.89 7.47
CA ALA A 24 -15.22 10.58 6.87
C ALA A 24 -15.52 11.42 5.60
N ASN A 25 -15.01 12.65 5.54
CA ASN A 25 -15.09 13.53 4.37
C ASN A 25 -14.10 13.18 3.24
N GLY A 26 -13.31 12.11 3.40
CA GLY A 26 -12.36 11.63 2.39
C GLY A 26 -10.92 12.10 2.65
N GLY A 27 -10.10 12.06 1.59
CA GLY A 27 -8.72 12.51 1.65
C GLY A 27 -7.79 11.71 0.75
N LYS A 28 -6.50 11.96 0.89
CA LYS A 28 -5.42 11.22 0.20
C LYS A 28 -4.43 10.68 1.22
N SER A 29 -3.89 9.49 0.95
CA SER A 29 -2.80 8.87 1.71
C SER A 29 -1.78 8.35 0.71
N GLU A 30 -0.50 8.63 0.96
CA GLU A 30 0.61 8.15 0.15
C GLU A 30 1.31 7.01 0.90
N HIS A 31 1.67 5.96 0.18
CA HIS A 31 2.38 4.81 0.72
C HIS A 31 3.50 4.40 -0.21
N MET A 32 4.57 3.90 0.37
CA MET A 32 5.73 3.36 -0.30
C MET A 32 5.71 1.83 -0.18
N LEU A 33 5.65 1.16 -1.31
CA LEU A 33 5.86 -0.28 -1.41
C LEU A 33 7.33 -0.58 -1.58
N VAL A 34 7.91 -1.45 -0.75
CA VAL A 34 9.34 -1.79 -0.80
C VAL A 34 9.51 -3.26 -1.15
N ASN A 35 10.28 -3.53 -2.20
CA ASN A 35 10.64 -4.90 -2.58
C ASN A 35 11.90 -5.33 -1.82
N ILE A 36 11.72 -6.21 -0.84
CA ILE A 36 12.78 -6.73 0.01
C ILE A 36 13.45 -7.96 -0.63
N SER A 37 12.85 -8.52 -1.68
CA SER A 37 13.39 -9.70 -2.36
C SER A 37 14.49 -9.39 -3.37
N GLU A 38 15.23 -10.43 -3.74
CA GLU A 38 16.25 -10.37 -4.81
C GLU A 38 15.66 -10.49 -6.22
N LYS A 39 14.32 -10.48 -6.36
CA LYS A 39 13.62 -10.67 -7.64
C LYS A 39 12.68 -9.50 -7.92
N ARG A 40 12.45 -9.20 -9.21
CA ARG A 40 11.48 -8.17 -9.59
C ARG A 40 10.07 -8.64 -9.24
N LEU A 41 9.27 -7.73 -8.68
CA LEU A 41 7.87 -8.00 -8.35
C LEU A 41 6.92 -7.26 -9.30
N ALA A 42 5.91 -7.97 -9.79
CA ALA A 42 4.74 -7.39 -10.43
C ALA A 42 3.63 -7.25 -9.38
N VAL A 43 3.22 -6.02 -9.09
CA VAL A 43 2.24 -5.74 -8.04
C VAL A 43 0.92 -5.27 -8.66
N LYS A 44 -0.20 -5.72 -8.08
CA LYS A 44 -1.55 -5.24 -8.32
C LYS A 44 -2.19 -4.82 -7.01
N VAL A 45 -2.56 -3.57 -6.90
CA VAL A 45 -3.27 -3.03 -5.74
C VAL A 45 -4.78 -3.24 -5.89
N ARG A 46 -5.43 -3.70 -4.81
CA ARG A 46 -6.87 -3.86 -4.70
C ARG A 46 -7.35 -3.24 -3.39
N CYS A 47 -8.59 -2.78 -3.35
CA CYS A 47 -9.21 -2.27 -2.14
C CYS A 47 -10.53 -3.00 -1.85
N SER A 48 -11.01 -2.93 -0.60
CA SER A 48 -12.28 -3.54 -0.18
C SER A 48 -13.50 -2.89 -0.81
N ASP A 49 -13.42 -1.61 -1.17
CA ASP A 49 -14.53 -0.87 -1.75
C ASP A 49 -14.08 0.05 -2.90
N ASN A 50 -14.23 -0.44 -4.13
CA ASN A 50 -13.93 0.31 -5.34
C ASN A 50 -14.90 1.48 -5.58
N ASN A 51 -15.99 1.63 -4.82
CA ASN A 51 -16.86 2.81 -4.93
C ASN A 51 -16.26 4.00 -4.17
N LEU A 52 -15.60 3.76 -3.03
CA LEU A 52 -15.05 4.81 -2.17
C LEU A 52 -13.57 5.09 -2.43
N PHE A 53 -12.79 4.09 -2.81
CA PHE A 53 -11.35 4.23 -2.95
C PHE A 53 -10.90 4.26 -4.41
N ARG A 54 -9.89 5.07 -4.68
CA ARG A 54 -9.13 5.10 -5.94
C ARG A 54 -7.66 4.91 -5.59
N VAL A 55 -6.95 4.12 -6.39
CA VAL A 55 -5.52 3.87 -6.21
C VAL A 55 -4.78 4.21 -7.51
N SER A 56 -3.64 4.87 -7.38
CA SER A 56 -2.75 5.19 -8.50
C SER A 56 -1.29 4.97 -8.11
N PRO A 57 -0.51 4.16 -8.87
CA PRO A 57 -0.95 3.25 -9.91
C PRO A 57 -1.65 1.99 -9.35
N VAL A 58 -2.50 1.33 -10.16
CA VAL A 58 -3.11 0.02 -9.80
C VAL A 58 -2.13 -1.14 -10.04
N TYR A 59 -1.30 -1.03 -11.07
CA TYR A 59 -0.31 -2.02 -11.44
C TYR A 59 1.07 -1.35 -11.51
N MET A 60 2.09 -2.04 -11.04
CA MET A 60 3.47 -1.57 -11.16
C MET A 60 4.47 -2.72 -11.07
N PHE A 61 5.67 -2.49 -11.59
CA PHE A 61 6.84 -3.28 -11.23
C PHE A 61 7.61 -2.61 -10.09
N ILE A 62 8.26 -3.42 -9.27
CA ILE A 62 9.22 -2.95 -8.27
C ILE A 62 10.49 -3.80 -8.39
N GLU A 63 11.60 -3.16 -8.74
CA GLU A 63 12.91 -3.81 -8.86
C GLU A 63 13.42 -4.32 -7.50
N PRO A 64 14.33 -5.31 -7.48
CA PRO A 64 15.00 -5.74 -6.25
C PRO A 64 15.62 -4.55 -5.50
N GLY A 65 15.36 -4.47 -4.19
CA GLY A 65 15.89 -3.40 -3.32
C GLY A 65 15.36 -1.99 -3.62
N SER A 66 14.39 -1.85 -4.54
CA SER A 66 13.77 -0.58 -4.89
C SER A 66 12.40 -0.43 -4.24
N CYS A 67 11.85 0.77 -4.33
CA CYS A 67 10.51 1.08 -3.85
C CYS A 67 9.63 1.69 -4.94
N GLY A 68 8.33 1.65 -4.71
CA GLY A 68 7.31 2.19 -5.57
C GLY A 68 6.28 2.97 -4.77
N ASN A 69 5.95 4.19 -5.19
CA ASN A 69 4.95 5.01 -4.51
C ASN A 69 3.54 4.72 -5.04
N ILE A 70 2.57 4.69 -4.14
CA ILE A 70 1.15 4.64 -4.45
C ILE A 70 0.41 5.77 -3.72
N VAL A 71 -0.61 6.31 -4.39
CA VAL A 71 -1.55 7.27 -3.83
C VAL A 71 -2.91 6.63 -3.73
N ILE A 72 -3.48 6.65 -2.53
CA ILE A 72 -4.83 6.19 -2.23
C ILE A 72 -5.70 7.42 -1.98
N THR A 73 -6.77 7.56 -2.76
CA THR A 73 -7.77 8.61 -2.55
C THR A 73 -9.05 7.97 -2.02
N ARG A 74 -9.57 8.47 -0.89
CA ARG A 74 -10.88 8.11 -0.35
C ARG A 74 -11.89 9.22 -0.66
N LEU A 75 -13.02 8.85 -1.25
CA LEU A 75 -14.17 9.72 -1.43
C LEU A 75 -14.97 9.86 -0.12
N PRO A 76 -15.74 10.96 0.06
CA PRO A 76 -16.65 11.10 1.19
C PRO A 76 -17.60 9.90 1.29
N GLY A 77 -17.80 9.40 2.51
CA GLY A 77 -18.62 8.21 2.72
C GLY A 77 -18.63 7.72 4.16
N PRO A 78 -19.44 6.70 4.46
CA PRO A 78 -19.62 6.19 5.82
C PRO A 78 -18.30 5.66 6.40
N ALA A 79 -18.13 5.83 7.71
CA ALA A 79 -17.04 5.20 8.44
C ALA A 79 -17.31 3.70 8.54
N LYS A 80 -16.38 2.89 8.03
CA LYS A 80 -16.40 1.43 8.14
C LYS A 80 -14.97 0.90 8.11
N SER A 81 -14.81 -0.37 8.51
CA SER A 81 -13.52 -1.06 8.41
C SER A 81 -13.25 -1.44 6.96
N ASP A 82 -12.18 -0.89 6.39
CA ASP A 82 -11.74 -1.14 5.04
C ASP A 82 -10.30 -1.65 5.02
N LYS A 83 -9.87 -2.19 3.88
CA LYS A 83 -8.50 -2.69 3.68
C LYS A 83 -8.03 -2.52 2.25
N LEU A 84 -6.74 -2.30 2.09
CA LEU A 84 -6.01 -2.48 0.84
C LEU A 84 -5.34 -3.86 0.83
N VAL A 85 -5.21 -4.43 -0.35
CA VAL A 85 -4.54 -5.71 -0.58
C VAL A 85 -3.62 -5.57 -1.79
N PHE A 86 -2.34 -5.81 -1.57
CA PHE A 86 -1.31 -5.86 -2.61
C PHE A 86 -1.14 -7.31 -3.03
N HIS A 87 -1.59 -7.64 -4.22
CA HIS A 87 -1.31 -8.94 -4.83
C HIS A 87 0.00 -8.81 -5.59
N TYR A 88 0.90 -9.79 -5.48
CA TYR A 88 2.13 -9.74 -6.23
C TYR A 88 2.61 -11.12 -6.71
N PHE A 89 3.37 -11.10 -7.79
CA PHE A 89 4.11 -12.24 -8.32
C PHE A 89 5.57 -11.84 -8.53
N VAL A 90 6.46 -12.78 -8.30
CA VAL A 90 7.82 -12.71 -8.85
C VAL A 90 7.73 -12.77 -10.38
N CYS A 91 8.50 -11.92 -11.05
CA CYS A 91 8.53 -11.81 -12.52
C CYS A 91 9.97 -11.64 -13.03
N GLU A 92 10.13 -11.76 -14.34
CA GLU A 92 11.43 -11.71 -14.99
C GLU A 92 11.88 -10.26 -15.27
N PRO A 93 13.19 -9.97 -15.29
CA PRO A 93 13.71 -8.62 -15.56
C PRO A 93 13.35 -8.05 -16.95
N ASN A 94 12.91 -8.91 -17.87
CA ASN A 94 12.55 -8.51 -19.24
C ASN A 94 11.03 -8.47 -19.46
N ASP A 95 10.23 -8.73 -18.43
CA ASP A 95 8.79 -8.57 -18.51
C ASP A 95 8.42 -7.10 -18.74
N LEU A 96 7.49 -6.86 -19.67
CA LEU A 96 7.20 -5.52 -20.20
C LEU A 96 6.02 -4.83 -19.50
N GLU A 97 5.02 -5.59 -19.08
CA GLU A 97 3.76 -5.04 -18.56
C GLU A 97 3.30 -5.83 -17.34
N PRO A 98 3.15 -5.19 -16.15
CA PRO A 98 2.73 -5.90 -14.94
C PRO A 98 1.36 -6.54 -15.11
N LYS A 99 0.45 -5.93 -15.86
CA LYS A 99 -0.89 -6.49 -16.09
C LYS A 99 -0.85 -7.83 -16.84
N GLU A 100 0.08 -8.03 -17.76
CA GLU A 100 0.25 -9.28 -18.50
C GLU A 100 0.71 -10.42 -17.57
N ILE A 101 1.55 -10.11 -16.58
CA ILE A 101 1.93 -11.09 -15.55
C ILE A 101 0.70 -11.63 -14.84
N PHE A 102 -0.22 -10.76 -14.42
CA PHE A 102 -1.47 -11.21 -13.80
C PHE A 102 -2.40 -12.02 -14.73
N LYS A 103 -2.31 -11.83 -16.06
CA LYS A 103 -3.04 -12.65 -17.03
C LYS A 103 -2.42 -14.03 -17.20
N ILE A 104 -1.10 -14.10 -17.41
CA ILE A 104 -0.34 -15.36 -17.53
C ILE A 104 -0.50 -16.20 -16.25
N ASN A 105 -0.53 -15.53 -15.11
CA ASN A 105 -0.61 -16.14 -13.79
C ASN A 105 -2.08 -16.30 -13.32
N SER A 106 -3.10 -16.18 -14.18
CA SER A 106 -4.52 -16.12 -13.75
C SER A 106 -5.02 -17.37 -13.02
N GLN A 107 -4.38 -18.51 -13.24
CA GLN A 107 -4.69 -19.80 -12.59
C GLN A 107 -3.88 -20.03 -11.32
N ARG A 108 -2.96 -19.11 -10.97
CA ARG A 108 -2.13 -19.18 -9.77
C ARG A 108 -2.60 -18.15 -8.75
N SER A 109 -2.52 -18.52 -7.49
CA SER A 109 -2.74 -17.60 -6.38
C SER A 109 -1.52 -16.68 -6.22
N PRO A 110 -1.68 -15.35 -6.28
CA PRO A 110 -0.58 -14.42 -5.97
C PRO A 110 -0.27 -14.44 -4.47
N GLU A 111 0.92 -13.98 -4.14
CA GLU A 111 1.23 -13.59 -2.77
C GLU A 111 0.49 -12.29 -2.41
N MET A 112 0.25 -12.06 -1.12
CA MET A 112 -0.63 -11.00 -0.66
C MET A 112 -0.08 -10.30 0.58
N LEU A 113 0.05 -8.98 0.50
CA LEU A 113 0.22 -8.09 1.65
C LEU A 113 -1.10 -7.34 1.90
N LYS A 114 -1.55 -7.28 3.16
CA LYS A 114 -2.81 -6.61 3.54
C LYS A 114 -2.47 -5.38 4.39
N MET A 115 -3.14 -4.28 4.11
CA MET A 115 -2.99 -3.02 4.83
C MET A 115 -4.37 -2.53 5.31
N PRO A 116 -4.57 -2.31 6.61
CA PRO A 116 -5.82 -1.77 7.12
C PRO A 116 -6.01 -0.30 6.72
N ILE A 117 -7.28 0.10 6.61
CA ILE A 117 -7.70 1.49 6.40
C ILE A 117 -8.59 1.90 7.57
N ASN A 118 -8.16 2.92 8.30
CA ASN A 118 -8.86 3.45 9.45
C ASN A 118 -9.53 4.78 9.10
N ILE A 119 -10.81 4.90 9.44
CA ILE A 119 -11.56 6.15 9.29
C ILE A 119 -11.73 6.77 10.67
N ILE A 120 -11.12 7.92 10.89
CA ILE A 120 -11.17 8.63 12.18
C ILE A 120 -12.08 9.86 12.11
N SER A 121 -12.53 10.34 13.27
CA SER A 121 -13.24 11.62 13.37
C SER A 121 -12.27 12.77 13.14
N ALA A 122 -12.78 13.91 12.69
CA ALA A 122 -11.98 15.13 12.55
C ALA A 122 -11.40 15.61 13.90
N GLU A 123 -12.06 15.25 15.00
CA GLU A 123 -11.64 15.58 16.37
C GLU A 123 -10.41 14.77 16.82
N ASP A 124 -10.22 13.57 16.25
CA ASP A 124 -9.12 12.65 16.58
C ASP A 124 -7.87 12.90 15.72
N VAL A 125 -7.94 13.82 14.76
CA VAL A 125 -6.77 14.18 13.94
C VAL A 125 -5.72 14.78 14.88
N PRO A 126 -4.50 14.21 14.95
CA PRO A 126 -3.43 14.79 15.74
C PRO A 126 -3.23 16.25 15.32
N LYS A 127 -3.49 17.19 16.22
CA LYS A 127 -3.26 18.62 15.99
C LYS A 127 -1.76 18.83 15.90
N ILE A 128 -1.21 18.78 14.69
CA ILE A 128 0.20 19.13 14.45
C ILE A 128 0.35 20.61 14.79
N GLY A 129 0.95 20.89 15.94
CA GLY A 129 1.57 22.16 16.29
C GLY A 129 0.72 23.41 16.07
N GLN A 130 -0.33 23.60 16.88
CA GLN A 130 -0.64 24.98 17.26
C GLN A 130 0.48 25.42 18.20
N SER A 131 1.47 26.13 17.66
CA SER A 131 2.46 26.84 18.45
C SER A 131 1.71 27.73 19.45
N PRO A 132 1.98 27.63 20.77
CA PRO A 132 1.40 28.56 21.71
C PRO A 132 1.93 29.95 21.35
N ALA A 133 1.02 30.83 20.91
CA ALA A 133 1.33 32.23 20.71
C ALA A 133 1.84 32.78 22.05
N THR A 134 3.15 33.04 22.11
CA THR A 134 3.78 33.68 23.26
C THR A 134 3.19 35.07 23.39
N SER A 135 2.30 35.23 24.36
CA SER A 135 1.75 36.53 24.72
C SER A 135 2.85 37.32 25.42
N ASN A 136 3.49 38.22 24.69
CA ASN A 136 4.34 39.26 25.27
C ASN A 136 3.43 40.19 26.09
N GLN A 137 3.56 40.17 27.41
CA GLN A 137 3.09 41.26 28.26
C GLN A 137 4.29 41.90 28.95
N HIS A 138 4.20 43.23 29.01
CA HIS A 138 5.22 44.26 29.25
C HIS A 138 6.13 44.04 30.46
#